data_AF-A0A814X5D7-F1
#
_entry.id   AF-A0A814X5D7-F1
#
_cell.length_a   1.000
_cell.length_b   1.000
_cell.length_c   1.000
_cell.angle_alpha   90.00
_cell.angle_beta   90.00
_cell.angle_gamma   90.00
#
_symmetry.space_group_name_H-M   'P 1'
#
loop_
_entity.id
_entity.type
_entity.pdbx_description
1 polymer ?
#
loop_
_entity_poly.entity_id
_entity_poly.type
_entity_poly.pdbx_seq_one_letter_code
_entity_poly.pdbx_strand_id
1 'polypeptide(L)'
;MSDWKKDKENIKTKLEKSTFKTCLKTKTATATWWKKFLRIQDDKDDIVPYVQCIKCLSIFSYDSNKTGSSTHKAHSESCLGGSNSSGDKSCY
;
A
#
# COMPACT_ATOMS: atom_id res chain seq x y z
N MET A 1 -9.61 -14.77 16.79
CA MET A 1 -8.75 -13.67 16.30
C MET A 1 -9.06 -13.50 14.82
N SER A 2 -9.51 -12.32 14.39
CA SER A 2 -10.07 -12.14 13.05
C SER A 2 -8.98 -12.10 11.97
N ASP A 3 -9.00 -13.07 11.06
CA ASP A 3 -8.06 -13.32 9.95
C ASP A 3 -8.07 -12.27 8.81
N TRP A 4 -8.61 -11.07 9.04
CA TRP A 4 -8.73 -10.04 7.99
C TRP A 4 -7.38 -9.48 7.52
N LYS A 5 -6.30 -9.71 8.27
CA LYS A 5 -4.95 -9.19 7.99
C LYS A 5 -4.31 -9.75 6.72
N LYS A 6 -4.95 -10.66 5.99
CA LYS A 6 -4.45 -11.24 4.72
C LYS A 6 -5.30 -10.88 3.50
N ASP A 7 -6.43 -10.21 3.69
CA ASP A 7 -7.39 -9.99 2.62
C ASP A 7 -7.35 -8.56 2.08
N LYS A 8 -6.73 -8.38 0.90
CA LYS A 8 -6.53 -7.08 0.26
C LYS A 8 -7.85 -6.34 0.01
N GLU A 9 -8.90 -7.06 -0.36
CA GLU A 9 -10.22 -6.46 -0.64
C GLU A 9 -10.88 -5.94 0.65
N ASN A 10 -10.70 -6.66 1.75
CA ASN A 10 -11.14 -6.22 3.06
C ASN A 10 -10.42 -4.93 3.50
N ILE A 11 -9.10 -4.86 3.33
CA ILE A 11 -8.32 -3.63 3.62
C ILE A 11 -8.84 -2.46 2.79
N LYS A 12 -9.08 -2.68 1.48
CA LYS A 12 -9.62 -1.66 0.58
C LYS A 12 -10.97 -1.14 1.07
N THR A 13 -11.89 -2.05 1.37
CA THR A 13 -13.23 -1.73 1.87
C THR A 13 -13.15 -0.92 3.18
N LYS A 14 -12.24 -1.29 4.08
CA LYS A 14 -12.05 -0.59 5.36
C LYS A 14 -11.44 0.80 5.21
N LEU A 15 -10.59 1.01 4.20
CA LEU A 15 -10.10 2.35 3.82
C LEU A 15 -11.22 3.21 3.23
N GLU A 16 -12.04 2.65 2.34
CA GLU A 16 -13.19 3.36 1.75
C GLU A 16 -14.23 3.74 2.82
N LYS A 17 -14.42 2.88 3.82
CA LYS A 17 -15.27 3.15 4.99
C LYS A 17 -14.63 4.07 6.03
N SER A 18 -13.43 4.60 5.78
CA SER A 18 -12.66 5.42 6.74
C SER A 18 -12.43 4.74 8.10
N THR A 19 -12.53 3.41 8.16
CA THR A 19 -12.19 2.63 9.36
C THR A 19 -10.68 2.56 9.54
N PHE A 20 -9.96 2.41 8.43
CA PHE A 20 -8.51 2.42 8.39
C PHE A 20 -8.00 3.77 7.92
N LYS A 21 -6.82 4.14 8.40
CA LYS A 21 -6.17 5.41 8.08
C LYS A 21 -4.90 5.17 7.31
N THR A 22 -4.53 6.13 6.47
CA THR A 22 -3.24 6.12 5.80
C THR A 22 -2.31 7.13 6.44
N CYS A 23 -1.07 6.73 6.64
CA CYS A 23 -0.05 7.57 7.26
C CYS A 23 1.22 7.56 6.42
N LEU A 24 1.81 8.74 6.26
CA LEU A 24 3.14 8.85 5.68
C LEU A 24 4.13 8.18 6.62
N LYS A 25 5.08 7.42 6.05
CA LYS A 25 6.22 6.91 6.82
C LYS A 25 7.14 8.08 7.16
N THR A 26 6.83 8.79 8.24
CA THR A 26 7.63 9.89 8.73
C THR A 26 8.84 9.34 9.50
N LYS A 27 10.04 9.75 9.08
CA LYS A 27 11.34 9.74 9.80
C LYS A 27 12.38 8.65 9.51
N THR A 28 12.06 7.48 8.95
CA THR A 28 13.09 6.40 8.78
C THR A 28 13.24 5.81 7.37
N ALA A 29 12.51 6.30 6.38
CA ALA A 29 12.65 5.80 5.01
C ALA A 29 13.89 6.40 4.33
N THR A 30 15.00 5.65 4.30
CA THR A 30 16.23 6.02 3.58
C THR A 30 16.02 6.06 2.06
N ALA A 31 15.15 5.22 1.51
CA ALA A 31 14.91 5.20 0.07
C ALA A 31 13.79 6.14 -0.36
N THR A 32 14.06 7.00 -1.34
CA THR A 32 13.14 8.05 -1.84
C THR A 32 11.82 7.51 -2.37
N TRP A 33 11.83 6.31 -2.98
CA TRP A 33 10.64 5.69 -3.54
C TRP A 33 9.59 5.31 -2.47
N TRP A 34 10.01 5.05 -1.21
CA TRP A 34 9.08 4.81 -0.11
C TRP A 34 8.19 6.00 0.20
N LYS A 35 8.61 7.23 -0.13
CA LYS A 35 7.78 8.44 0.02
C LYS A 35 6.54 8.43 -0.88
N LYS A 36 6.48 7.50 -1.84
CA LYS A 36 5.36 7.33 -2.78
C LYS A 36 4.31 6.33 -2.26
N PHE A 37 4.55 5.73 -1.10
CA PHE A 37 3.64 4.80 -0.47
C PHE A 37 3.25 5.28 0.93
N LEU A 38 1.97 5.15 1.26
CA LEU A 38 1.42 5.37 2.59
C LEU A 38 1.35 4.02 3.31
N ARG A 39 1.69 4.02 4.60
CA ARG A 39 1.35 2.89 5.46
C ARG A 39 -0.12 2.96 5.81
N ILE A 40 -0.73 1.80 5.96
CA ILE A 40 -2.10 1.68 6.42
C ILE A 40 -2.05 1.35 7.91
N GLN A 41 -2.89 2.03 8.67
CA GLN A 41 -3.15 1.82 10.09
C GLN A 41 -4.56 1.30 10.26
N ASP A 42 -4.73 0.31 11.14
CA ASP A 42 -6.03 -0.18 11.51
C ASP A 42 -6.72 0.73 12.55
N ASP A 43 -7.92 0.36 13.01
CA ASP A 43 -8.67 1.11 14.01
C ASP A 43 -7.98 1.17 15.39
N LYS A 44 -6.95 0.35 15.60
CA LYS A 44 -6.15 0.27 16.82
C LYS A 44 -4.80 0.97 16.70
N ASP A 45 -4.59 1.75 15.63
CA ASP A 45 -3.33 2.38 15.29
C ASP A 45 -2.17 1.37 15.03
N ASP A 46 -2.46 0.07 14.84
CA ASP A 46 -1.49 -0.93 14.43
C ASP A 46 -1.17 -0.82 12.94
N ILE A 47 0.11 -0.93 12.60
CA ILE A 47 0.54 -0.96 11.20
C ILE A 47 0.17 -2.31 10.59
N VAL A 48 -0.68 -2.29 9.56
CA VAL A 48 -1.02 -3.49 8.80
C VAL A 48 0.08 -3.82 7.79
N PRO A 49 0.25 -5.09 7.38
CA PRO A 49 1.25 -5.51 6.40
C PRO A 49 0.84 -5.14 4.96
N TYR A 50 0.36 -3.91 4.77
CA TYR A 50 -0.06 -3.34 3.49
C TYR A 50 0.33 -1.87 3.40
N VAL A 51 0.59 -1.43 2.18
CA VAL A 51 0.85 -0.03 1.83
C VAL A 51 -0.01 0.38 0.64
N GLN A 52 -0.33 1.67 0.57
CA GLN A 52 -1.12 2.25 -0.50
C GLN A 52 -0.26 3.22 -1.31
N CYS A 53 -0.31 3.12 -2.64
CA CYS A 53 0.32 4.10 -3.51
C CYS A 53 -0.42 5.45 -3.42
N ILE A 54 0.31 6.55 -3.23
CA ILE A 54 -0.30 7.89 -3.16
C ILE A 54 -0.94 8.33 -4.49
N LYS A 55 -0.49 7.78 -5.62
CA LYS A 55 -0.88 8.23 -6.96
C LYS A 55 -2.09 7.45 -7.49
N CYS A 56 -1.98 6.13 -7.53
CA CYS A 56 -3.03 5.25 -8.09
C CYS A 56 -3.94 4.64 -7.02
N LEU A 57 -3.68 4.90 -5.74
CA LEU A 57 -4.44 4.37 -4.60
C LEU A 57 -4.45 2.83 -4.52
N SER A 58 -3.62 2.14 -5.30
CA SER A 58 -3.51 0.69 -5.26
C SER A 58 -2.83 0.21 -3.98
N ILE A 59 -3.34 -0.89 -3.44
CA ILE A 59 -2.86 -1.53 -2.20
C ILE A 59 -1.91 -2.67 -2.56
N PHE A 60 -0.77 -2.70 -1.89
CA PHE A 60 0.28 -3.71 -2.02
C PHE A 60 0.59 -4.32 -0.67
N SER A 61 0.84 -5.63 -0.63
CA SER A 61 1.30 -6.31 0.57
C SER A 61 2.74 -5.89 0.88
N TYR A 62 2.97 -5.53 2.13
CA TYR A 62 4.27 -5.13 2.63
C TYR A 62 4.60 -5.90 3.89
N ASP A 63 5.65 -6.70 3.82
CA ASP A 63 6.19 -7.42 4.96
C ASP A 63 7.53 -6.79 5.32
N SER A 64 7.62 -6.18 6.50
CA SER A 64 8.86 -5.54 6.97
C SER A 64 10.01 -6.52 7.19
N ASN A 65 9.70 -7.80 7.39
CA ASN A 65 10.68 -8.86 7.62
C ASN A 65 11.16 -9.47 6.29
N LYS A 66 10.46 -9.20 5.18
CA LYS A 66 10.89 -9.63 3.84
C LYS A 66 11.66 -8.51 3.15
N THR A 67 12.91 -8.81 2.79
CA THR A 67 13.84 -7.93 2.06
C THR A 67 13.49 -7.79 0.56
N GLY A 68 12.21 -7.93 0.19
CA GLY A 68 11.71 -7.91 -1.18
C GLY A 68 10.91 -6.64 -1.46
N SER A 69 11.59 -5.58 -1.90
CA SER A 69 10.97 -4.29 -2.23
C SER A 69 10.98 -3.97 -3.73
N SER A 70 11.41 -4.91 -4.57
CA SER A 70 11.57 -4.73 -6.02
C SER A 70 10.26 -4.36 -6.71
N THR A 71 9.14 -5.00 -6.35
CA THR A 71 7.82 -4.69 -6.93
C THR A 71 7.35 -3.28 -6.57
N HIS A 72 7.51 -2.86 -5.32
CA HIS A 72 7.17 -1.50 -4.89
C HIS A 72 8.04 -0.45 -5.57
N LYS A 73 9.34 -0.72 -5.69
CA LYS A 73 10.27 0.14 -6.40
C LYS A 73 9.88 0.27 -7.87
N ALA A 74 9.71 -0.84 -8.58
CA ALA A 74 9.31 -0.85 -9.99
C ALA A 74 7.96 -0.13 -10.22
N HIS A 75 6.97 -0.38 -9.34
CA HIS A 75 5.71 0.36 -9.39
C HIS A 75 5.91 1.85 -9.17
N SER A 76 6.75 2.26 -8.21
CA SER A 76 6.99 3.69 -7.98
C SER A 76 7.63 4.39 -9.18
N GLU A 77 8.49 3.68 -9.93
CA GLU A 77 9.15 4.20 -11.12
C GLU A 77 8.17 4.28 -12.30
N SER A 78 7.35 3.26 -12.52
CA SER A 78 6.39 3.20 -13.63
C SER A 78 5.10 3.99 -13.39
N CYS A 79 4.55 3.96 -12.17
CA CYS A 79 3.32 4.67 -11.83
C CYS A 79 3.53 6.19 -11.87
N LEU A 80 4.72 6.68 -11.49
CA LEU A 80 5.02 8.11 -11.45
C LEU A 80 5.79 8.62 -12.68
N GLY A 81 6.52 7.77 -13.40
CA GLY A 81 7.16 8.07 -14.68
C GLY A 81 6.22 7.76 -15.85
N GLY A 82 5.64 8.81 -16.43
CA GLY A 82 4.55 8.77 -17.42
C GLY A 82 4.51 7.58 -18.39
N SER A 83 3.44 6.80 -18.30
CA SER A 83 2.59 6.35 -19.40
C SER A 83 1.34 5.68 -18.81
N ASN A 84 0.19 5.92 -19.42
CA ASN A 84 -1.08 5.29 -19.07
C ASN A 84 -0.93 3.77 -18.94
N SER A 85 -1.16 3.24 -17.76
CA SER A 85 -1.50 1.82 -17.55
C SER A 85 -2.32 1.70 -16.28
N SER A 86 -3.52 2.26 -16.32
CA SER A 86 -4.66 1.69 -15.60
C SER A 86 -4.95 0.34 -16.24
N GLY A 87 -4.20 -0.67 -15.84
CA GLY A 87 -4.28 -2.03 -16.36
C GLY A 87 -4.34 -3.01 -15.20
N ASP A 88 -5.40 -2.93 -14.41
CA ASP A 88 -6.00 -4.13 -13.81
C ASP A 88 -7.47 -3.81 -13.46
N LYS A 89 -8.28 -3.69 -14.51
CA LYS A 89 -9.58 -4.36 -14.48
C LYS A 89 -9.30 -5.79 -14.92
N SER A 90 -9.26 -6.71 -13.98
CA SER A 90 -9.67 -8.09 -14.26
C SER A 90 -10.75 -8.47 -13.26
N CYS A 91 -11.97 -8.05 -13.57
CA CYS A 91 -13.17 -8.75 -13.14
C CYS A 91 -13.42 -9.81 -14.23
N TYR A 92 -13.04 -11.06 -13.95
CA TYR A 92 -13.59 -12.25 -14.57
C TYR A 92 -13.68 -13.33 -13.49
#